data_AF-A0A949MUD6-F1
#
_entry.id   AF-A0A949MUD6-F1
#
_cell.length_a   1.000
_cell.length_b   1.000
_cell.length_c   1.000
_cell.angle_alpha   90.00
_cell.angle_beta   90.00
_cell.angle_gamma   90.00
#
_symmetry.space_group_name_H-M   'P 1'
#
loop_
_entity.id
_entity.type
_entity.pdbx_description
1 polymer ?
#
loop_
_entity_poly.entity_id
_entity_poly.type
_entity_poly.pdbx_seq_one_letter_code
_entity_poly.pdbx_strand_id
1 'polypeptide(L)'
;DVMRDVLLRRGIPAAAILVEDKAANSGENAVFSRALLEKTFGAGNVKSVLAVGHLHAARRFLMTLEMRWPQAVKMFSSTNCFKAPENLWYTDPVFQKAVLAEYAKIAPYKAQGFIAEIDLDKMKRQIAALPQPASRREFHGGPNGNRRLY
;
A
#
# COMPACT_ATOMS: atom_id res chain seq x y z
N ASP A 1 -12.46 -11.25 11.04
CA ASP A 1 -11.54 -10.13 10.73
C ASP A 1 -12.20 -9.19 9.74
N VAL A 2 -12.50 -7.94 10.13
CA VAL A 2 -13.34 -7.02 9.34
C VAL A 2 -12.90 -6.91 7.87
N MET A 3 -11.59 -6.77 7.61
CA MET A 3 -11.08 -6.67 6.23
C MET A 3 -11.20 -7.99 5.46
N ARG A 4 -10.82 -9.12 6.08
CA ARG A 4 -10.98 -10.45 5.47
C ARG A 4 -12.43 -10.70 5.08
N ASP A 5 -13.37 -10.40 5.98
CA ASP A 5 -14.78 -10.65 5.77
C ASP A 5 -15.34 -9.77 4.65
N VAL A 6 -14.86 -8.53 4.52
CA VAL A 6 -15.16 -7.67 3.36
C VAL A 6 -14.62 -8.27 2.07
N LEU A 7 -13.36 -8.74 2.03
CA LEU A 7 -12.76 -9.34 0.84
C LEU A 7 -13.51 -10.60 0.40
N LEU A 8 -13.88 -11.48 1.34
CA LEU A 8 -14.69 -12.67 1.06
C LEU A 8 -16.06 -12.30 0.48
N ARG A 9 -16.77 -11.33 1.06
CA ARG A 9 -18.05 -10.83 0.53
C ARG A 9 -17.92 -10.18 -0.86
N ARG A 10 -16.73 -9.71 -1.22
CA ARG A 10 -16.41 -9.18 -2.56
C ARG A 10 -15.99 -10.28 -3.54
N GLY A 11 -16.05 -11.55 -3.16
CA GLY A 11 -15.77 -12.69 -4.03
C GLY A 11 -14.28 -13.06 -4.13
N ILE A 12 -13.42 -12.49 -3.28
CA ILE A 12 -12.01 -12.92 -3.23
C ILE A 12 -11.96 -14.32 -2.58
N PRO A 13 -11.34 -15.32 -3.24
CA PRO A 13 -11.24 -16.67 -2.68
C PRO A 13 -10.46 -16.66 -1.36
N ALA A 14 -10.93 -17.44 -0.37
CA ALA A 14 -10.26 -17.54 0.94
C ALA A 14 -8.79 -17.97 0.82
N ALA A 15 -8.47 -18.86 -0.13
CA ALA A 15 -7.10 -19.31 -0.39
C ALA A 15 -6.16 -18.21 -0.93
N ALA A 16 -6.72 -17.10 -1.43
CA ALA A 16 -5.96 -15.93 -1.87
C ALA A 16 -5.76 -14.88 -0.75
N ILE A 17 -6.28 -15.13 0.46
CA ILE A 17 -6.22 -14.20 1.59
C ILE A 17 -5.33 -14.79 2.69
N LEU A 18 -4.21 -14.14 2.94
CA LEU A 18 -3.38 -14.36 4.12
C LEU A 18 -3.66 -13.23 5.12
N VAL A 19 -3.83 -13.58 6.39
CA VAL A 19 -4.09 -12.61 7.46
C VAL A 19 -2.87 -12.52 8.37
N GLU A 20 -2.42 -11.30 8.57
CA GLU A 20 -1.44 -10.90 9.58
C GLU A 20 -2.16 -9.96 10.56
N ASP A 21 -2.18 -10.31 11.85
CA ASP A 21 -3.02 -9.67 12.88
C ASP A 21 -2.23 -9.21 14.12
N LYS A 22 -0.89 -9.20 14.05
CA LYS A 22 0.01 -8.93 15.18
C LYS A 22 0.65 -7.55 15.11
N ALA A 23 0.79 -6.96 13.92
CA ALA A 23 1.43 -5.68 13.78
C ALA A 23 0.65 -4.53 14.43
N ALA A 24 1.34 -3.69 15.18
CA ALA A 24 0.81 -2.50 15.85
C ALA A 24 1.21 -1.19 15.14
N ASN A 25 2.11 -1.25 14.16
CA ASN A 25 2.58 -0.09 13.42
C ASN A 25 2.99 -0.45 11.99
N SER A 26 3.17 0.56 11.13
CA SER A 26 3.53 0.35 9.72
C SER A 26 4.87 -0.37 9.50
N GLY A 27 5.82 -0.25 10.45
CA GLY A 27 7.09 -0.96 10.37
C GLY A 27 6.89 -2.47 10.57
N GLU A 28 6.15 -2.83 11.61
CA GLU A 28 5.73 -4.21 11.87
C GLU A 28 4.86 -4.77 10.76
N ASN A 29 3.93 -3.99 10.20
CA ASN A 29 3.13 -4.43 9.04
C ASN A 29 4.04 -4.94 7.92
N ALA A 30 5.11 -4.20 7.60
CA ALA A 30 6.04 -4.58 6.54
C ALA A 30 6.85 -5.83 6.89
N VAL A 31 7.36 -5.92 8.13
CA VAL A 31 8.19 -7.05 8.58
C VAL A 31 7.36 -8.33 8.69
N PHE A 32 6.20 -8.27 9.35
CA PHE A 32 5.36 -9.44 9.59
C PHE A 32 4.68 -9.91 8.31
N SER A 33 4.19 -8.99 7.46
CA SER A 33 3.65 -9.37 6.15
C SER A 33 4.71 -10.03 5.27
N ARG A 34 5.94 -9.50 5.26
CA ARG A 34 7.07 -10.12 4.54
C ARG A 34 7.34 -11.53 5.05
N ALA A 35 7.46 -11.71 6.37
CA ALA A 35 7.72 -13.02 6.97
C ALA A 35 6.60 -14.03 6.66
N LEU A 36 5.34 -13.60 6.71
CA LEU A 36 4.19 -14.44 6.34
C LEU A 36 4.26 -14.85 4.87
N LEU A 37 4.54 -13.90 3.97
CA LEU A 37 4.65 -14.17 2.54
C LEU A 37 5.84 -15.07 2.18
N GLU A 38 7.01 -14.86 2.80
CA GLU A 38 8.17 -15.73 2.61
C GLU A 38 7.93 -17.15 3.14
N LYS A 39 7.18 -17.30 4.25
CA LYS A 39 6.76 -18.60 4.77
C LYS A 39 5.79 -19.32 3.83
N THR A 40 4.84 -18.59 3.24
CA THR A 40 3.80 -19.18 2.37
C THR A 40 4.32 -19.49 0.96
N PHE A 41 5.11 -18.58 0.37
CA PHE A 41 5.50 -18.64 -1.03
C PHE A 41 6.98 -18.98 -1.24
N GLY A 42 7.80 -18.98 -0.19
CA GLY A 42 9.25 -19.12 -0.26
C GLY A 42 9.98 -17.77 -0.29
N ALA A 43 11.13 -17.72 0.38
CA ALA A 43 11.95 -16.52 0.44
C ALA A 43 12.38 -16.06 -0.96
N GLY A 44 12.22 -14.76 -1.23
CA GLY A 44 12.58 -14.16 -2.52
C GLY A 44 11.59 -14.40 -3.66
N ASN A 45 10.50 -15.15 -3.47
CA ASN A 45 9.51 -15.39 -4.53
C ASN A 45 8.54 -14.23 -4.74
N VAL A 46 8.35 -13.37 -3.74
CA VAL A 46 7.59 -12.13 -3.88
C VAL A 46 8.48 -11.04 -4.48
N LYS A 47 8.24 -10.67 -5.74
CA LYS A 47 9.04 -9.68 -6.48
C LYS A 47 8.49 -8.26 -6.39
N SER A 48 7.20 -8.11 -6.14
CA SER A 48 6.54 -6.81 -6.07
C SER A 48 5.41 -6.82 -5.05
N VAL A 49 5.17 -5.66 -4.44
CA VAL A 49 4.09 -5.45 -3.47
C VAL A 49 3.31 -4.19 -3.81
N LEU A 50 1.98 -4.26 -3.73
CA LEU A 50 1.10 -3.11 -3.79
C LEU A 50 0.53 -2.89 -2.39
N ALA A 51 1.00 -1.83 -1.73
CA ALA A 51 0.42 -1.40 -0.47
C ALA A 51 -0.85 -0.58 -0.73
N VAL A 52 -1.85 -0.74 0.12
CA VAL A 52 -3.10 0.02 0.06
C VAL A 52 -3.29 0.76 1.38
N GLY A 53 -3.51 2.07 1.33
CA GLY A 53 -3.66 2.86 2.55
C GLY A 53 -4.02 4.30 2.29
N HIS A 54 -3.98 5.12 3.35
CA HIS A 54 -4.37 6.52 3.24
C HIS A 54 -3.37 7.36 2.45
N LEU A 55 -3.91 8.25 1.61
CA LEU A 55 -3.14 9.14 0.75
C LEU A 55 -2.09 9.97 1.52
N HIS A 56 -2.45 10.56 2.65
CA HIS A 56 -1.56 11.42 3.44
C HIS A 56 -0.31 10.69 3.99
N ALA A 57 -0.35 9.35 4.10
CA ALA A 57 0.75 8.52 4.59
C ALA A 57 1.56 7.82 3.48
N ALA A 58 1.19 7.99 2.20
CA ALA A 58 1.70 7.21 1.08
C ALA A 58 3.24 7.23 0.98
N ARG A 59 3.84 8.43 1.02
CA ARG A 59 5.31 8.58 0.93
C ARG A 59 6.01 7.87 2.09
N ARG A 60 5.59 8.10 3.33
CA ARG A 60 6.22 7.47 4.50
C ARG A 60 6.07 5.95 4.45
N PHE A 61 4.95 5.43 3.97
CA PHE A 61 4.76 3.99 3.82
C PHE A 61 5.73 3.38 2.80
N LEU A 62 5.93 4.02 1.65
CA LEU A 62 6.94 3.60 0.66
C LEU A 62 8.35 3.61 1.26
N MET A 63 8.68 4.64 2.06
CA MET A 63 9.95 4.72 2.78
C MET A 63 10.11 3.61 3.85
N THR A 64 9.02 3.20 4.50
CA THR A 64 9.02 2.02 5.39
C THR A 64 9.32 0.75 4.61
N LEU A 65 8.67 0.54 3.46
CA LEU A 65 8.95 -0.61 2.59
C LEU A 65 10.38 -0.58 2.04
N GLU A 66 10.96 0.58 1.77
CA GLU A 66 12.36 0.68 1.37
C GLU A 66 13.29 0.22 2.50
N MET A 67 13.02 0.63 3.74
CA MET A 67 13.81 0.21 4.89
C MET A 67 13.65 -1.27 5.24
N ARG A 68 12.43 -1.80 5.20
CA ARG A 68 12.09 -3.15 5.71
C ARG A 68 12.07 -4.23 4.65
N TRP A 69 11.88 -3.84 3.39
CA TRP A 69 11.77 -4.76 2.25
C TRP A 69 12.37 -4.17 0.96
N PRO A 70 13.67 -3.85 0.93
CA PRO A 70 14.32 -3.21 -0.21
C PRO A 70 14.25 -4.05 -1.50
N GLN A 71 14.20 -5.38 -1.39
CA GLN A 71 14.25 -6.30 -2.53
C GLN A 71 12.97 -6.33 -3.39
N ALA A 72 11.80 -6.05 -2.81
CA ALA A 72 10.55 -6.03 -3.56
C ALA A 72 10.38 -4.69 -4.28
N VAL A 73 9.85 -4.71 -5.51
CA VAL A 73 9.34 -3.50 -6.17
C VAL A 73 8.10 -3.04 -5.41
N LYS A 74 8.14 -1.83 -4.85
CA LYS A 74 7.05 -1.28 -4.02
C LYS A 74 6.19 -0.31 -4.82
N MET A 75 4.87 -0.51 -4.72
CA MET A 75 3.83 0.35 -5.26
C MET A 75 2.87 0.74 -4.15
N PHE A 76 2.12 1.82 -4.34
CA PHE A 76 1.11 2.27 -3.39
C PHE A 76 -0.18 2.64 -4.13
N SER A 77 -1.30 2.17 -3.61
CA SER A 77 -2.64 2.60 -4.00
C SER A 77 -3.27 3.34 -2.83
N SER A 78 -3.55 4.62 -3.03
CA SER A 78 -4.04 5.50 -1.98
C SER A 78 -5.56 5.62 -1.99
N THR A 79 -6.14 5.69 -0.79
CA THR A 79 -7.52 6.15 -0.58
C THR A 79 -7.50 7.58 -0.05
N ASN A 80 -8.31 8.46 -0.66
CA ASN A 80 -8.58 9.78 -0.13
C ASN A 80 -9.82 9.71 0.77
N CYS A 81 -9.64 10.00 2.07
CA CYS A 81 -10.71 10.04 3.06
C CYS A 81 -11.12 11.46 3.45
N PHE A 82 -10.62 12.47 2.73
CA PHE A 82 -10.90 13.89 2.98
C PHE A 82 -11.92 14.43 1.97
N LYS A 83 -12.45 15.62 2.26
CA LYS A 83 -13.44 16.26 1.38
C LYS A 83 -12.79 16.88 0.15
N ALA A 84 -11.61 17.48 0.32
CA ALA A 84 -10.88 18.08 -0.77
C ALA A 84 -10.23 17.02 -1.68
N PRO A 85 -10.14 17.28 -2.99
CA PRO A 85 -9.36 16.44 -3.89
C PRO A 85 -7.86 16.53 -3.56
N GLU A 86 -7.09 15.52 -3.98
CA GLU A 86 -5.66 15.38 -3.67
C GLU A 86 -4.84 16.63 -4.01
N ASN A 87 -5.06 17.22 -5.19
CA ASN A 87 -4.33 18.40 -5.64
C ASN A 87 -4.70 19.68 -4.88
N LEU A 88 -5.75 19.66 -4.06
CA LEU A 88 -6.20 20.78 -3.23
C LEU A 88 -6.14 20.44 -1.73
N TRP A 89 -5.28 19.50 -1.32
CA TRP A 89 -5.15 19.08 0.07
C TRP A 89 -4.92 20.23 1.06
N TYR A 90 -4.27 21.31 0.61
CA TYR A 90 -3.94 22.48 1.40
C TYR A 90 -5.15 23.38 1.72
N THR A 91 -6.28 23.22 1.03
CA THR A 91 -7.50 24.04 1.26
C THR A 91 -8.42 23.45 2.33
N ASP A 92 -8.23 22.17 2.68
CA ASP A 92 -8.96 21.51 3.76
C ASP A 92 -8.07 21.47 5.01
N PRO A 93 -8.40 22.19 6.10
CA PRO A 93 -7.57 22.24 7.31
C PRO A 93 -7.29 20.87 7.93
N VAL A 94 -8.22 19.91 7.80
CA VAL A 94 -8.04 18.55 8.34
C VAL A 94 -7.06 17.77 7.48
N PHE A 95 -7.19 17.87 6.16
CA PHE A 95 -6.27 17.22 5.23
C PHE A 95 -4.86 17.83 5.32
N GLN A 96 -4.77 19.16 5.34
CA GLN A 96 -3.52 19.88 5.54
C GLN A 96 -2.80 19.43 6.81
N LYS A 97 -3.51 19.39 7.94
CA LYS A 97 -2.95 18.92 9.21
C LYS A 97 -2.44 17.47 9.12
N ALA A 98 -3.19 16.58 8.46
CA ALA A 98 -2.78 15.18 8.31
C ALA A 98 -1.51 15.01 7.45
N VAL A 99 -1.42 15.73 6.33
CA VAL A 99 -0.22 15.73 5.46
C VAL A 99 0.99 16.27 6.21
N LEU A 100 0.85 17.41 6.89
CA LEU A 100 1.95 18.01 7.65
C LEU A 100 2.38 17.14 8.84
N ALA A 101 1.44 16.46 9.51
CA ALA A 101 1.76 15.52 10.59
C ALA A 101 2.53 14.29 10.09
N GLU A 102 2.20 13.75 8.92
CA GLU A 102 2.99 12.68 8.30
C GLU A 102 4.36 13.16 7.82
N TYR A 103 4.43 14.39 7.29
CA TYR A 103 5.69 14.99 6.87
C TYR A 103 6.65 15.20 8.04
N ALA A 104 6.16 15.72 9.17
CA ALA A 104 6.95 15.96 10.38
C ALA A 104 7.60 14.68 10.95
N LYS A 105 7.04 13.49 10.66
CA LYS A 105 7.61 12.20 11.08
C LYS A 105 8.84 11.80 10.27
N ILE A 106 9.07 12.35 9.08
CA ILE A 106 10.10 11.87 8.15
C ILE A 106 11.50 11.97 8.74
N ALA A 107 11.92 13.18 9.14
CA ALA A 107 13.26 13.41 9.66
C ALA A 107 13.58 12.56 10.92
N PRO A 108 12.74 12.56 11.97
CA PRO A 108 13.01 11.75 13.16
C PRO A 108 12.98 10.25 12.85
N TYR A 109 12.07 9.77 11.99
CA TYR A 109 12.00 8.33 11.68
C TYR A 109 13.18 7.87 10.82
N LYS A 110 13.71 8.72 9.93
CA LYS A 110 14.96 8.45 9.22
C LYS A 110 16.12 8.34 10.20
N ALA A 111 16.25 9.29 11.13
CA ALA A 111 17.30 9.29 12.15
C ALA A 111 17.25 8.05 13.05
N GLN A 112 16.06 7.53 13.34
CA GLN A 112 15.85 6.31 14.13
C GLN A 112 15.96 5.02 13.32
N GLY A 113 16.22 5.08 12.01
CA GLY A 113 16.29 3.90 11.15
C GLY A 113 14.94 3.19 10.96
N PHE A 114 13.83 3.89 11.13
CA PHE A 114 12.48 3.33 10.91
C PHE A 114 12.09 3.33 9.44
N ILE A 115 12.58 4.32 8.68
CA ILE A 115 12.29 4.51 7.27
C ILE A 115 13.56 4.91 6.51
N ALA A 116 13.63 4.60 5.22
CA ALA A 116 14.74 4.95 4.34
C ALA A 116 14.26 5.89 3.23
N GLU A 117 15.15 6.73 2.71
CA GLU A 117 14.79 7.60 1.58
C GLU A 117 14.50 6.78 0.33
N ILE A 118 13.54 7.23 -0.48
CA ILE A 118 13.14 6.56 -1.71
C ILE A 118 13.73 7.26 -2.94
N ASP A 119 14.19 6.47 -3.90
CA ASP A 119 14.58 6.95 -5.24
C ASP A 119 13.41 6.74 -6.20
N LEU A 120 12.66 7.82 -6.45
CA LEU A 120 11.47 7.78 -7.30
C LEU A 120 11.79 7.40 -8.74
N ASP A 121 12.96 7.76 -9.27
CA ASP A 121 13.33 7.45 -10.64
C ASP A 121 13.72 5.98 -10.78
N LYS A 122 14.45 5.44 -9.80
CA LYS A 122 14.68 3.98 -9.70
C LYS A 122 13.36 3.23 -9.59
N MET A 123 12.43 3.68 -8.75
CA MET A 123 11.12 3.05 -8.61
C MET A 123 10.34 3.07 -9.93
N LYS A 124 10.29 4.21 -10.63
CA LYS A 124 9.64 4.31 -11.95
C LYS A 124 10.24 3.32 -12.95
N ARG A 125 11.57 3.21 -13.01
CA ARG A 125 12.26 2.22 -13.88
C ARG A 125 11.90 0.78 -13.52
N GLN A 126 11.88 0.46 -12.22
CA GLN A 126 11.51 -0.88 -11.75
C GLN A 126 10.05 -1.23 -12.06
N ILE A 127 9.11 -0.29 -11.89
CA ILE A 127 7.70 -0.48 -12.19
C ILE A 127 7.49 -0.66 -13.71
N ALA A 128 8.16 0.12 -14.53
CA ALA A 128 8.08 -0.01 -15.99
C ALA A 128 8.60 -1.37 -16.51
N ALA A 129 9.52 -2.00 -15.77
CA ALA A 129 10.05 -3.32 -16.09
C ALA A 129 9.18 -4.49 -15.59
N LEU A 130 8.13 -4.23 -14.79
CA LEU A 130 7.22 -5.29 -14.35
C LEU A 130 6.39 -5.82 -15.53
N PRO A 131 6.03 -7.12 -15.52
CA PRO A 131 5.07 -7.67 -16.47
C PRO A 131 3.79 -6.84 -16.44
N GLN A 132 3.40 -6.28 -17.58
CA GLN A 132 2.13 -5.60 -17.68
C GLN A 132 1.01 -6.64 -17.57
N PRO A 133 -0.06 -6.37 -16.82
CA PRO A 133 -1.19 -7.27 -16.78
C PRO A 133 -1.67 -7.49 -18.22
N ALA A 134 -1.87 -8.76 -18.61
CA ALA A 134 -2.52 -9.08 -19.87
C ALA A 134 -3.81 -8.26 -19.95
N SER A 135 -4.05 -7.61 -21.09
CA SER A 135 -5.21 -6.75 -21.35
C SER A 135 -6.44 -7.32 -20.65
N ARG A 136 -6.99 -6.54 -19.70
CA ARG A 136 -8.06 -6.93 -18.78
C ARG A 136 -9.09 -7.80 -19.52
N ARG A 137 -9.21 -9.09 -19.16
CA ARG A 137 -10.47 -9.81 -19.41
C ARG A 137 -11.53 -9.00 -18.69
N GLU A 138 -12.51 -8.49 -19.42
CA GLU A 138 -13.58 -7.69 -18.85
C GLU A 138 -14.14 -8.41 -17.62
N PHE A 139 -14.08 -7.75 -16.47
CA PHE A 139 -14.74 -8.24 -15.27
C PHE A 139 -16.23 -8.06 -15.53
N HIS A 140 -16.87 -9.07 -16.15
CA HIS A 140 -18.33 -9.12 -16.25
C HIS A 140 -18.86 -9.27 -14.82
N GLY A 141 -19.30 -8.15 -14.26
CA GLY A 141 -19.88 -8.11 -12.93
C GLY A 141 -21.01 -9.12 -12.82
N GLY A 142 -21.03 -9.87 -11.71
CA GLY A 142 -22.21 -10.62 -11.29
C GLY A 142 -23.44 -9.70 -11.13
N PRO A 143 -24.64 -10.27 -10.92
CA PRO A 143 -25.91 -9.68 -11.34
C PRO A 143 -26.34 -8.35 -10.68
N ASN A 144 -25.57 -7.79 -9.75
CA ASN A 144 -25.89 -6.52 -9.11
C ASN A 144 -24.89 -5.43 -9.50
N GLY A 145 -24.95 -5.06 -10.79
CA GLY A 145 -24.22 -3.93 -11.34
C GLY A 145 -24.83 -2.62 -10.87
N ASN A 146 -24.24 -1.99 -9.86
CA ASN A 146 -24.34 -0.54 -9.70
C ASN A 146 -22.96 0.08 -9.92
N ARG A 147 -22.70 0.48 -11.16
CA ARG A 147 -21.54 1.29 -11.52
C ARG A 147 -21.75 2.71 -10.97
N ARG A 148 -21.00 3.08 -9.94
CA ARG A 148 -20.53 4.46 -9.79
C ARG A 148 -19.03 4.41 -9.54
N LEU A 149 -18.29 4.72 -10.58
CA LEU A 149 -16.90 5.15 -10.49
C LEU A 149 -16.93 6.64 -10.16
N TYR A 150 -16.34 7.01 -9.03
CA TYR A 150 -15.78 8.35 -8.79
C TYR A 150 -14.28 8.16 -8.63
#